data_AF-A0A7C5INI0-F1
#
_entry.id   AF-A0A7C5INI0-F1
#
_cell.length_a   1.000
_cell.length_b   1.000
_cell.length_c   1.000
_cell.angle_alpha   90.00
_cell.angle_beta   90.00
_cell.angle_gamma   90.00
#
_symmetry.space_group_name_H-M   'P 1'
#
loop_
_entity.id
_entity.type
_entity.pdbx_description
1 polymer ?
#
loop_
_entity_poly.entity_id
_entity_poly.type
_entity_poly.pdbx_seq_one_letter_code
_entity_poly.pdbx_strand_id
1 'polypeptide(L)'
;MTLKMKPEKRFPLGKYILGIALMFLQLSALGRNPAGMSYDLQVLDSGHVVTNQAVSLRFSFASQLGGDIVFVETHATKTDLQGNASAILGEGKPEKGNFDQIDLATGTYFIQVEYDLSGQGNYHLLSNSRLLSVTRVQKWLFGREKFNTVLTIIIVIWLGIIVYLLMTGRRISRLEKDLKKMKQ
;
A
#
# COMPACT_ATOMS: atom_id res chain seq x y z
N MET A 1 -1.02 70.20 -3.52
CA MET A 1 -0.91 69.19 -4.60
C MET A 1 -1.14 67.82 -3.98
N THR A 2 -2.37 67.30 -4.03
CA THR A 2 -2.78 66.05 -3.36
C THR A 2 -2.46 64.84 -4.23
N LEU A 3 -1.47 64.03 -3.82
CA LEU A 3 -1.11 62.79 -4.51
C LEU A 3 -2.23 61.74 -4.34
N LYS A 4 -3.03 61.54 -5.40
CA LYS A 4 -3.98 60.42 -5.48
C LYS A 4 -3.20 59.12 -5.66
N MET A 5 -3.00 58.39 -4.56
CA MET A 5 -2.39 57.05 -4.58
C MET A 5 -3.31 56.08 -5.36
N LYS A 6 -2.74 55.44 -6.39
CA LYS A 6 -3.44 54.50 -7.28
C LYS A 6 -3.75 53.20 -6.50
N PRO A 7 -4.99 52.66 -6.58
CA PRO A 7 -5.37 51.50 -5.77
C PRO A 7 -4.56 50.25 -6.15
N GLU A 8 -3.99 49.60 -5.13
CA GLU A 8 -3.20 48.38 -5.29
C GLU A 8 -4.11 47.20 -5.66
N LYS A 9 -3.77 46.49 -6.75
CA LYS A 9 -4.58 45.41 -7.31
C LYS A 9 -4.50 44.19 -6.39
N ARG A 10 -5.53 43.98 -5.56
CA ARG A 10 -5.57 42.83 -4.62
C ARG A 10 -5.64 41.51 -5.39
N PHE A 11 -4.65 40.65 -5.17
CA PHE A 11 -4.57 39.33 -5.82
C PHE A 11 -5.71 38.42 -5.33
N PRO A 12 -6.30 37.57 -6.21
CA PRO A 12 -7.43 36.70 -5.86
C PRO A 12 -6.96 35.50 -5.02
N LEU A 13 -6.78 35.72 -3.72
CA LEU A 13 -6.29 34.75 -2.74
C LEU A 13 -7.06 33.42 -2.77
N GLY A 14 -8.36 33.47 -3.03
CA GLY A 14 -9.23 32.28 -3.08
C GLY A 14 -8.88 31.27 -4.17
N LYS A 15 -8.28 31.71 -5.30
CA LYS A 15 -7.87 30.78 -6.38
C LYS A 15 -6.68 29.92 -5.97
N TYR A 16 -5.79 30.46 -5.14
CA TYR A 16 -4.63 29.75 -4.63
C TYR A 16 -5.02 28.77 -3.51
N ILE A 17 -5.96 29.17 -2.64
CA ILE A 17 -6.48 28.32 -1.57
C ILE A 17 -7.21 27.09 -2.15
N LEU A 18 -8.01 27.28 -3.20
CA LEU A 18 -8.69 26.17 -3.90
C LEU A 18 -7.70 25.20 -4.55
N GLY A 19 -6.63 25.72 -5.16
CA GLY A 19 -5.56 24.90 -5.75
C GLY A 19 -4.81 24.06 -4.72
N ILE A 20 -4.53 24.63 -3.54
CA ILE A 20 -3.88 23.92 -2.43
C ILE A 20 -4.80 22.84 -1.86
N ALA A 21 -6.09 23.14 -1.67
CA ALA A 21 -7.07 22.16 -1.18
C ALA A 21 -7.23 20.96 -2.13
N LEU A 22 -7.26 21.20 -3.44
CA LEU A 22 -7.30 20.15 -4.46
C LEU A 22 -6.03 19.30 -4.48
N MET A 23 -4.86 19.90 -4.21
CA MET A 23 -3.59 19.18 -4.11
C MET A 23 -3.56 18.25 -2.88
N PHE A 24 -4.07 18.70 -1.72
CA PHE A 24 -4.18 17.86 -0.51
C PHE A 24 -5.14 16.68 -0.67
N LEU A 25 -6.22 16.84 -1.45
CA LEU A 25 -7.18 15.77 -1.73
C LEU A 25 -6.57 14.62 -2.55
N GLN A 26 -5.54 14.90 -3.35
CA GLN A 26 -4.83 13.88 -4.15
C GLN A 26 -3.88 13.01 -3.31
N LEU A 27 -3.42 13.49 -2.15
CA LEU A 27 -2.55 12.71 -1.25
C LEU A 27 -3.32 11.61 -0.49
N SER A 28 -4.65 11.69 -0.42
CA SER A 28 -5.48 10.70 0.29
C SER A 28 -5.61 9.36 -0.46
N ALA A 29 -5.11 9.28 -1.70
CA ALA A 29 -5.26 8.12 -2.58
C ALA A 29 -4.04 7.19 -2.64
N LEU A 30 -3.04 7.37 -1.77
CA LEU A 30 -1.93 6.42 -1.67
C LEU A 30 -2.45 5.10 -1.09
N GLY A 31 -2.55 4.10 -1.96
CA GLY A 31 -3.30 2.86 -1.76
C GLY A 31 -2.89 2.04 -0.55
N ARG A 32 -3.90 1.51 0.14
CA ARG A 32 -3.79 0.31 0.98
C ARG A 32 -3.98 -0.88 0.05
N ASN A 33 -2.87 -1.50 -0.33
CA ASN A 33 -2.93 -2.84 -0.89
C ASN A 33 -2.41 -3.77 0.21
N PRO A 34 -3.23 -4.71 0.72
CA PRO A 34 -2.72 -5.83 1.50
C PRO A 34 -1.57 -6.44 0.71
N ALA A 35 -0.39 -6.55 1.32
CA ALA A 35 0.73 -7.22 0.68
C ALA A 35 0.43 -8.72 0.71
N GLY A 36 -0.32 -9.21 -0.29
CA GLY A 36 -0.65 -10.62 -0.39
C GLY A 36 0.61 -11.47 -0.59
N MET A 37 0.57 -12.71 -0.10
CA MET A 37 1.68 -13.66 -0.22
C MET A 37 1.27 -14.84 -1.10
N SER A 38 1.88 -14.99 -2.27
CA SER A 38 1.68 -16.17 -3.11
C SER A 38 2.15 -17.42 -2.38
N TYR A 39 1.31 -18.46 -2.38
CA TYR A 39 1.56 -19.74 -1.75
C TYR A 39 1.20 -20.85 -2.74
N ASP A 40 2.19 -21.66 -3.10
CA ASP A 40 2.06 -22.80 -4.00
C ASP A 40 2.28 -24.10 -3.22
N LEU A 41 1.36 -25.04 -3.40
CA LEU A 41 1.37 -26.31 -2.67
C LEU A 41 0.86 -27.45 -3.54
N GLN A 42 1.37 -28.66 -3.32
CA GLN A 42 0.82 -29.87 -3.94
C GLN A 42 -0.21 -30.52 -3.02
N VAL A 43 -1.41 -30.78 -3.54
CA VAL A 43 -2.48 -31.42 -2.78
C VAL A 43 -2.37 -32.93 -2.89
N LEU A 44 -2.24 -33.59 -1.73
CA LEU A 44 -2.12 -35.03 -1.59
C LEU A 44 -3.29 -35.55 -0.75
N ASP A 45 -4.05 -36.48 -1.32
CA ASP A 45 -5.08 -37.23 -0.58
C ASP A 45 -4.62 -38.68 -0.41
N SER A 46 -4.45 -39.09 0.85
CA SER A 46 -4.06 -40.46 1.20
C SER A 46 -2.82 -40.96 0.43
N GLY A 47 -1.86 -40.06 0.17
CA GLY A 47 -0.62 -40.34 -0.56
C GLY A 47 -0.72 -40.23 -2.09
N HIS A 48 -1.89 -39.92 -2.64
CA HIS A 48 -2.11 -39.75 -4.07
C HIS A 48 -2.25 -38.27 -4.43
N VAL A 49 -1.64 -37.89 -5.57
CA VAL A 49 -1.71 -36.51 -6.07
C VAL A 49 -3.10 -36.24 -6.64
N VAL A 50 -3.74 -35.18 -6.15
CA VAL A 50 -5.06 -34.76 -6.61
C VAL A 50 -4.91 -33.79 -7.79
N THR A 51 -5.23 -34.24 -9.01
CA THR A 51 -5.04 -33.44 -10.23
C THR A 51 -6.37 -32.97 -10.82
N ASN A 52 -6.37 -31.75 -11.39
CA ASN A 52 -7.52 -31.17 -12.11
C ASN A 52 -8.84 -31.16 -11.33
N GLN A 53 -8.79 -31.08 -9.99
CA GLN A 53 -9.96 -31.11 -9.11
C GLN A 53 -10.14 -29.79 -8.39
N ALA A 54 -11.40 -29.41 -8.12
CA ALA A 54 -11.70 -28.26 -7.28
C ALA A 54 -11.34 -28.58 -5.83
N VAL A 55 -10.64 -27.66 -5.18
CA VAL A 55 -10.17 -27.80 -3.79
C VAL A 55 -10.45 -26.50 -3.06
N SER A 56 -11.05 -26.60 -1.87
CA SER A 56 -11.07 -25.49 -0.93
C SER A 56 -9.84 -25.57 -0.04
N LEU A 57 -9.07 -24.49 0.03
CA LEU A 57 -7.92 -24.36 0.92
C LEU A 57 -8.29 -23.46 2.09
N ARG A 58 -7.83 -23.83 3.28
CA ARG A 58 -7.94 -23.00 4.48
C ARG A 58 -6.56 -22.75 5.05
N PHE A 59 -6.25 -21.48 5.28
CA PHE A 59 -5.00 -21.04 5.87
C PHE A 59 -5.29 -20.44 7.24
N SER A 60 -4.65 -21.01 8.25
CA SER A 60 -4.78 -20.56 9.64
C SER A 60 -3.41 -20.12 10.17
N PHE A 61 -3.38 -18.98 10.85
CA PHE A 61 -2.17 -18.43 11.46
C PHE A 61 -2.26 -18.50 12.98
N ALA A 62 -1.23 -19.03 13.63
CA ALA A 62 -1.09 -19.04 15.08
C ALA A 62 0.25 -18.41 15.48
N SER A 63 0.27 -17.71 16.62
CA SER A 63 1.49 -17.08 17.17
C SER A 63 2.46 -18.09 17.80
N GLN A 64 1.98 -19.30 18.10
CA GLN A 64 2.74 -20.42 18.64
C GLN A 64 2.20 -21.73 18.07
N LEU A 65 3.02 -22.77 18.03
CA LEU A 65 2.62 -24.08 17.54
C LEU A 65 1.47 -24.63 18.40
N GLY A 66 0.30 -24.85 17.80
CA GLY A 66 -0.90 -25.33 18.50
C GLY A 66 -1.56 -24.29 19.42
N GLY A 67 -1.17 -23.02 19.34
CA GLY A 67 -1.82 -21.95 20.09
C GLY A 67 -3.09 -21.42 19.43
N ASP A 68 -3.58 -20.32 19.99
CA ASP A 68 -4.76 -19.64 19.48
C ASP A 68 -4.56 -19.16 18.04
N ILE A 69 -5.55 -19.48 17.21
CA ILE A 69 -5.59 -19.03 15.82
C ILE A 69 -5.92 -17.53 15.80
N VAL A 70 -5.01 -16.74 15.27
CA VAL A 70 -5.11 -15.28 15.15
C VAL A 70 -5.88 -14.88 13.89
N PHE A 71 -5.71 -15.65 12.81
CA PHE A 71 -6.32 -15.37 11.51
C PHE A 71 -6.65 -16.64 10.77
N VAL A 72 -7.78 -16.63 10.05
CA VAL A 72 -8.23 -17.71 9.18
C VAL A 72 -8.75 -17.10 7.89
N GLU A 73 -8.34 -17.65 6.77
CA GLU A 73 -8.92 -17.37 5.47
C GLU A 73 -9.11 -18.63 4.63
N THR A 74 -10.06 -18.56 3.72
CA THR A 74 -10.38 -19.64 2.79
C THR A 74 -10.24 -19.20 1.34
N HIS A 75 -9.83 -20.16 0.51
CA HIS A 75 -9.69 -20.02 -0.93
C HIS A 75 -10.42 -21.17 -1.62
N ALA A 76 -10.96 -20.88 -2.79
CA ALA A 76 -11.46 -21.89 -3.71
C ALA A 76 -10.56 -21.87 -4.95
N THR A 77 -9.87 -22.99 -5.18
CA THR A 77 -8.91 -23.13 -6.28
C THR A 77 -9.10 -24.47 -6.97
N LYS A 78 -8.33 -24.70 -8.03
CA LYS A 78 -8.33 -25.96 -8.78
C LYS A 78 -6.90 -26.43 -8.92
N THR A 79 -6.65 -27.72 -8.68
CA THR A 79 -5.32 -28.27 -8.87
C THR A 79 -4.96 -28.38 -10.35
N ASP A 80 -3.68 -28.21 -10.68
CA ASP A 80 -3.15 -28.38 -12.03
C ASP A 80 -2.95 -29.87 -12.39
N LEU A 81 -2.32 -30.14 -13.55
CA LEU A 81 -1.99 -31.49 -14.00
C LEU A 81 -0.92 -32.19 -13.16
N GLN A 82 -0.16 -31.43 -12.36
CA GLN A 82 0.84 -31.91 -11.42
C GLN A 82 0.30 -31.95 -9.98
N GLY A 83 -0.96 -31.57 -9.77
CA GLY A 83 -1.63 -31.52 -8.47
C GLY A 83 -1.27 -30.30 -7.62
N ASN A 84 -0.67 -29.27 -8.21
CA ASN A 84 -0.38 -28.03 -7.52
C ASN A 84 -1.61 -27.13 -7.47
N ALA A 85 -1.78 -26.45 -6.35
CA ALA A 85 -2.74 -25.41 -6.13
C ALA A 85 -2.01 -24.13 -5.72
N SER A 86 -2.34 -23.04 -6.39
CA SER A 86 -1.81 -21.71 -6.10
C SER A 86 -2.89 -20.86 -5.42
N ALA A 87 -2.51 -20.12 -4.39
CA ALA A 87 -3.36 -19.15 -3.70
C ALA A 87 -2.54 -17.91 -3.30
N ILE A 88 -3.19 -16.76 -3.15
CA ILE A 88 -2.54 -15.54 -2.66
C ILE A 88 -3.11 -15.24 -1.27
N LEU A 89 -2.29 -15.46 -0.25
CA LEU A 89 -2.68 -15.19 1.12
C LEU A 89 -3.02 -13.70 1.29
N GLY A 90 -4.14 -13.38 1.94
CA GLY A 90 -4.64 -12.02 2.08
C GLY A 90 -5.60 -11.55 0.98
N GLU A 91 -5.73 -12.30 -0.12
CA GLU A 91 -6.76 -12.07 -1.16
C GLU A 91 -7.94 -13.06 -1.06
N GLY A 92 -7.90 -13.96 -0.09
CA GLY A 92 -8.96 -14.95 0.16
C GLY A 92 -10.17 -14.37 0.87
N LYS A 93 -11.11 -15.25 1.24
CA LYS A 93 -12.24 -14.91 2.10
C LYS A 93 -11.81 -15.04 3.57
N PRO A 94 -11.68 -13.95 4.34
CA PRO A 94 -11.34 -14.05 5.76
C PRO A 94 -12.54 -14.63 6.53
N GLU A 95 -12.28 -15.65 7.35
CA GLU A 95 -13.24 -16.21 8.30
C GLU A 95 -13.01 -15.67 9.71
N LYS A 96 -11.76 -15.33 10.04
CA LYS A 96 -11.37 -14.77 11.34
C LYS A 96 -10.23 -13.78 11.17
N GLY A 97 -10.35 -12.62 11.82
CA GLY A 97 -9.31 -11.61 11.86
C GLY A 97 -9.19 -10.81 10.56
N ASN A 98 -8.15 -9.98 10.48
CA ASN A 98 -7.82 -9.20 9.29
C ASN A 98 -6.35 -9.40 8.96
N PHE A 99 -6.05 -9.82 7.73
CA PHE A 99 -4.69 -10.08 7.25
C PHE A 99 -3.78 -8.86 7.39
N ASP A 100 -4.31 -7.65 7.13
CA ASP A 100 -3.57 -6.39 7.22
C ASP A 100 -3.09 -6.05 8.64
N GLN A 101 -3.70 -6.66 9.66
CA GLN A 101 -3.35 -6.41 11.06
C GLN A 101 -2.23 -7.34 11.55
N ILE A 102 -1.85 -8.36 10.77
CA ILE A 102 -0.85 -9.35 11.17
C ILE A 102 0.53 -8.86 10.71
N ASP A 103 1.39 -8.52 11.67
CA ASP A 103 2.77 -8.16 11.36
C ASP A 103 3.66 -9.41 11.18
N LEU A 104 3.60 -10.01 9.99
CA LEU A 104 4.42 -11.16 9.59
C LEU A 104 5.94 -10.85 9.58
N ALA A 105 6.35 -9.58 9.74
CA ALA A 105 7.75 -9.16 9.66
C ALA A 105 8.50 -9.23 11.00
N THR A 106 7.79 -9.20 12.13
CA THR A 106 8.41 -9.12 13.47
C THR A 106 8.08 -10.31 14.36
N GLY A 107 6.98 -11.01 14.08
CA GLY A 107 6.55 -12.18 14.84
C GLY A 107 7.03 -13.51 14.26
N THR A 108 7.13 -14.53 15.12
CA THR A 108 7.13 -15.93 14.68
C THR A 108 5.68 -16.36 14.53
N TYR A 109 5.30 -16.81 13.33
CA TYR A 109 3.97 -17.34 13.06
C TYR A 109 4.08 -18.76 12.55
N PHE A 110 3.06 -19.56 12.85
CA PHE A 110 2.86 -20.88 12.29
C PHE A 110 1.68 -20.82 11.33
N ILE A 111 1.88 -21.38 10.14
CA ILE A 111 0.83 -21.54 9.15
C ILE A 111 0.38 -22.99 9.14
N GLN A 112 -0.91 -23.16 9.37
CA GLN A 112 -1.62 -24.41 9.19
C GLN A 112 -2.40 -24.33 7.89
N VAL A 113 -2.13 -25.28 6.99
CA VAL A 113 -2.76 -25.40 5.69
C VAL A 113 -3.62 -26.64 5.70
N GLU A 114 -4.88 -26.46 5.35
CA GLU A 114 -5.86 -27.53 5.28
C GLU A 114 -6.59 -27.49 3.94
N TYR A 115 -7.09 -28.64 3.50
CA TYR A 115 -7.79 -28.76 2.23
C TYR A 115 -9.11 -29.53 2.38
N ASP A 116 -10.07 -29.23 1.52
CA ASP A 116 -11.33 -29.95 1.37
C ASP A 116 -11.62 -30.19 -0.11
N LEU A 117 -11.75 -31.46 -0.50
CA LEU A 117 -12.07 -31.90 -1.86
C LEU A 117 -13.58 -32.00 -2.11
N SER A 118 -14.37 -32.12 -1.05
CA SER A 118 -15.84 -32.25 -1.10
C SER A 118 -16.54 -30.89 -1.19
N GLY A 119 -15.87 -29.83 -0.74
CA GLY A 119 -16.44 -28.49 -0.64
C GLY A 119 -17.55 -28.37 0.40
N GLN A 120 -17.63 -29.31 1.35
CA GLN A 120 -18.64 -29.35 2.41
C GLN A 120 -18.16 -28.77 3.75
N GLY A 121 -16.90 -28.29 3.82
CA GLY A 121 -16.27 -27.74 5.02
C GLY A 121 -15.50 -28.78 5.84
N ASN A 122 -15.26 -29.97 5.29
CA ASN A 122 -14.50 -31.04 5.94
C ASN A 122 -13.02 -30.88 5.60
N TYR A 123 -12.33 -30.04 6.38
CA TYR A 123 -10.93 -29.72 6.16
C TYR A 123 -9.99 -30.78 6.74
N HIS A 124 -9.08 -31.28 5.90
CA HIS A 124 -8.00 -32.18 6.26
C HIS A 124 -6.68 -31.43 6.36
N LEU A 125 -5.88 -31.72 7.39
CA LEU A 125 -4.57 -31.12 7.59
C LEU A 125 -3.60 -31.56 6.48
N LEU A 126 -3.09 -30.61 5.72
CA LEU A 126 -2.04 -30.84 4.73
C LEU A 126 -0.65 -30.59 5.34
N SER A 127 -0.50 -29.45 6.01
CA SER A 127 0.78 -29.00 6.54
C SER A 127 0.58 -28.11 7.76
N ASN A 128 1.48 -28.20 8.72
CA ASN A 128 1.64 -27.24 9.80
C ASN A 128 3.12 -26.90 9.89
N SER A 129 3.46 -25.68 9.50
CA SER A 129 4.86 -25.26 9.39
C SER A 129 5.06 -23.87 9.96
N ARG A 130 6.30 -23.59 10.39
CA ARG A 130 6.68 -22.25 10.84
C ARG A 130 6.88 -21.36 9.62
N LEU A 131 6.15 -20.25 9.55
CA LEU A 131 6.50 -19.15 8.65
C LEU A 131 7.76 -18.49 9.17
N LEU A 132 8.85 -18.68 8.43
CA LEU A 132 10.05 -17.88 8.64
C LEU A 132 9.71 -16.47 8.17
N SER A 133 9.88 -15.48 9.06
CA SER A 133 9.61 -14.08 8.74
C SER A 133 10.31 -13.73 7.44
N VAL A 134 9.55 -13.27 6.44
CA VAL A 134 10.15 -12.70 5.22
C VAL A 134 11.05 -11.56 5.68
N THR A 135 12.33 -11.67 5.37
CA THR A 135 13.41 -10.93 6.03
C THR A 135 13.13 -9.43 6.01
N ARG A 136 13.32 -8.82 7.19
CA ARG A 136 13.33 -7.38 7.51
C ARG A 136 13.97 -6.48 6.43
N VAL A 137 14.88 -7.04 5.64
CA VAL A 137 15.61 -6.41 4.53
C VAL A 137 14.70 -6.04 3.35
N GLN A 138 13.68 -6.84 2.98
CA GLN A 138 12.76 -6.45 1.90
C GLN A 138 11.83 -5.30 2.30
N LYS A 139 11.32 -5.29 3.54
CA LYS A 139 10.53 -4.16 4.09
C LYS A 139 11.38 -2.90 4.26
N TRP A 140 12.68 -3.04 4.54
CA TRP A 140 13.61 -1.90 4.63
C TRP A 140 14.04 -1.36 3.25
N LEU A 141 14.40 -2.24 2.31
CA LEU A 141 14.83 -1.86 0.95
C LEU A 141 13.68 -1.45 0.03
N PHE A 142 12.48 -1.99 0.22
CA PHE A 142 11.31 -1.78 -0.64
C PHE A 142 10.06 -1.35 0.13
N GLY A 143 10.21 -0.80 1.34
CA GLY A 143 9.13 -0.19 2.09
C GLY A 143 8.52 0.99 1.33
N ARG A 144 7.58 0.67 0.43
CA ARG A 144 6.93 1.57 -0.54
C ARG A 144 6.36 2.82 0.14
N GLU A 145 5.93 2.67 1.39
CA GLU A 145 5.46 3.73 2.29
C GLU A 145 6.53 4.77 2.66
N LYS A 146 7.79 4.35 2.90
CA LYS A 146 8.89 5.30 3.16
C LYS A 146 9.33 6.02 1.88
N PHE A 147 9.39 5.31 0.76
CA PHE A 147 9.75 5.90 -0.53
C PHE A 147 8.75 6.96 -0.99
N ASN A 148 7.45 6.70 -0.90
CA ASN A 148 6.43 7.66 -1.31
C ASN A 148 6.41 8.91 -0.42
N THR A 149 6.61 8.75 0.88
CA THR A 149 6.66 9.89 1.83
C THR A 149 7.89 10.77 1.54
N VAL A 150 9.05 10.17 1.33
CA VAL A 150 10.29 10.89 1.01
C VAL A 150 10.19 11.62 -0.34
N LEU A 151 9.67 10.94 -1.38
CA LEU A 151 9.44 11.56 -2.68
C LEU A 151 8.47 12.74 -2.58
N THR A 152 7.41 12.62 -1.77
CA THR A 152 6.44 13.70 -1.55
C THR A 152 7.10 14.90 -0.86
N ILE A 153 7.92 14.68 0.17
CA ILE A 153 8.66 15.76 0.85
C ILE A 153 9.59 16.47 -0.14
N ILE A 154 10.31 15.72 -0.97
CA ILE A 154 11.21 16.28 -2.00
C ILE A 154 10.42 17.14 -3.00
N ILE A 155 9.28 16.65 -3.50
CA ILE A 155 8.42 17.39 -4.44
C ILE A 155 7.90 18.69 -3.81
N VAL A 156 7.45 18.65 -2.56
CA VAL A 156 6.96 19.85 -1.84
C VAL A 156 8.06 20.90 -1.68
N ILE A 157 9.28 20.47 -1.33
CA ILE A 157 10.45 21.37 -1.24
C ILE A 157 10.75 22.01 -2.59
N TRP A 158 10.80 21.21 -3.67
CA TRP A 158 11.04 21.71 -5.03
C TRP A 158 9.97 22.69 -5.50
N LEU A 159 8.69 22.40 -5.24
CA LEU A 159 7.59 23.31 -5.56
C LEU A 159 7.70 24.64 -4.78
N GLY A 160 8.08 24.58 -3.51
CA GLY A 160 8.35 25.78 -2.69
C GLY A 160 9.45 26.66 -3.29
N ILE A 161 10.55 26.06 -3.73
CA ILE A 161 11.66 26.75 -4.38
C ILE A 161 11.19 27.41 -5.69
N ILE A 162 10.43 26.69 -6.52
CA ILE A 162 9.91 27.21 -7.79
C ILE A 162 8.98 28.40 -7.55
N VAL A 163 8.08 28.31 -6.58
CA VAL A 163 7.16 29.41 -6.22
C VAL A 163 7.94 30.62 -5.70
N TYR A 164 8.98 30.41 -4.87
CA TYR A 164 9.84 31.49 -4.39
C TYR A 164 10.53 32.22 -5.55
N LEU A 165 11.14 31.49 -6.49
CA LEU A 165 11.80 32.05 -7.67
C LEU A 165 10.84 32.83 -8.57
N LEU A 166 9.61 32.34 -8.75
CA LEU A 166 8.58 33.05 -9.51
C LEU A 166 8.16 34.37 -8.82
N MET A 167 8.09 34.39 -7.50
CA MET A 167 7.74 35.61 -6.75
C MET A 167 8.87 36.64 -6.78
N THR A 168 10.14 36.22 -6.66
CA THR A 168 11.29 37.12 -6.73
C THR A 168 11.50 37.68 -8.13
N GLY A 169 11.38 36.86 -9.19
CA GLY A 169 11.45 37.34 -10.57
C GLY A 169 10.37 38.39 -10.92
N ARG A 170 9.16 38.24 -10.38
CA ARG A 170 8.07 39.24 -10.51
C ARG A 170 8.28 40.50 -9.69
N ARG A 171 9.10 40.46 -8.63
CA ARG A 171 9.49 41.67 -7.87
C ARG A 171 10.56 42.45 -8.63
N ILE A 172 11.57 41.77 -9.15
CA ILE A 172 12.67 42.39 -9.92
C ILE A 172 12.14 43.11 -11.15
N SER A 173 11.27 42.46 -11.94
CA SER A 173 10.66 43.10 -13.13
C SER A 173 9.77 44.32 -12.83
N ARG A 174 9.22 44.43 -11.61
CA ARG A 174 8.50 45.64 -11.18
C ARG A 174 9.48 46.77 -10.84
N LEU A 175 10.52 46.45 -10.07
CA LEU A 175 11.57 47.41 -9.70
C LEU A 175 12.29 47.97 -10.93
N GLU A 176 12.55 47.14 -11.96
CA GLU A 176 13.14 47.61 -13.22
C GLU A 176 12.24 48.60 -13.97
N LYS A 177 10.92 48.36 -13.98
CA LYS A 177 9.96 49.29 -14.60
C LYS A 177 9.89 50.61 -13.85
N ASP A 178 9.94 50.57 -12.52
CA ASP A 178 9.92 51.77 -11.69
C ASP A 178 11.24 52.56 -11.82
N LEU A 179 12.38 51.88 -11.89
CA LEU A 179 13.68 52.50 -12.16
C LEU A 179 13.72 53.20 -13.53
N LYS A 180 13.16 52.57 -14.58
CA LYS A 180 13.09 53.20 -15.92
C LYS A 180 12.24 54.46 -15.93
N LYS A 181 11.14 54.51 -15.14
CA LYS A 181 10.31 55.70 -15.02
C LYS A 181 10.96 56.84 -14.24
N MET A 182 11.83 56.53 -13.27
CA MET A 182 12.57 57.56 -12.51
C MET A 182 13.73 58.17 -13.29
N LYS A 183 14.21 57.50 -14.35
CA LYS A 183 15.28 57.98 -15.23
C LYS A 183 14.78 58.80 -16.43
N GLN A 184 13.46 58.86 -16.64
CA GLN A 184 12.79 59.69 -17.64
C GLN A 184 12.26 60.96 -16.97
#